data_AF-A0A9E4TRC9-F1
#
_entry.id   AF-A0A9E4TRC9-F1
#
_cell.length_a   1.000
_cell.length_b   1.000
_cell.length_c   1.000
_cell.angle_alpha   90.00
_cell.angle_beta   90.00
_cell.angle_gamma   90.00
#
_symmetry.space_group_name_H-M   'P 1'
#
loop_
_entity.id
_entity.type
_entity.pdbx_description
1 polymer ?
#
loop_
_entity_poly.entity_id
_entity_poly.type
_entity_poly.pdbx_seq_one_letter_code
_entity_poly.pdbx_strand_id
1 'polypeptide(L)'
;MNTPVEFLLWVRGPGFDIALVVLLIGILIRLLEVLILGRKPDYSEPRGAELGSGLRTVITRTLPEKGSFRRSPFTVVGGYIWHIGFFISLFLFIPHIELIHATTGLSWPGIASNLVDAVAAVTIVTLVAMLFSRLSHPVKRYLSGPEDYLTWLVTILPMITGYLAYHRMVDPYPLVLGLHILSVEIL
;
A
#
# COMPACT_ATOMS: atom_id res chain seq x y z
N MET A 1 25.09 9.48 12.52
CA MET A 1 24.72 8.88 11.21
C MET A 1 25.20 9.86 10.16
N ASN A 2 26.47 9.77 9.75
CA ASN A 2 27.11 10.86 8.99
C ASN A 2 27.43 10.47 7.54
N THR A 3 27.15 9.23 7.13
CA THR A 3 27.26 8.82 5.72
C THR A 3 25.97 8.18 5.19
N PRO A 4 25.64 8.36 3.90
CA PRO A 4 24.48 7.70 3.29
C PRO A 4 24.51 6.17 3.33
N VAL A 5 25.70 5.58 3.43
CA VAL A 5 25.86 4.13 3.64
C VAL A 5 25.46 3.74 5.05
N GLU A 6 25.91 4.45 6.09
CA GLU A 6 25.47 4.21 7.47
C GLU A 6 23.95 4.33 7.61
N PHE A 7 23.34 5.33 6.96
CA PHE A 7 21.88 5.49 6.93
C PHE A 7 21.20 4.26 6.33
N LEU A 8 21.63 3.83 5.14
CA LEU A 8 21.09 2.62 4.50
C LEU A 8 21.26 1.37 5.37
N LEU A 9 22.41 1.20 6.04
CA LEU A 9 22.68 0.09 6.94
C LEU A 9 21.73 0.10 8.15
N TRP A 10 21.44 1.27 8.69
CA TRP A 10 20.51 1.40 9.82
C TRP A 10 19.07 1.09 9.41
N VAL A 11 18.60 1.66 8.29
CA VAL A 11 17.24 1.42 7.77
C VAL A 11 17.03 -0.07 7.54
N ARG A 12 17.88 -0.71 6.73
CA ARG A 12 17.73 -2.15 6.39
C ARG A 12 17.98 -3.13 7.56
N GLY A 13 18.40 -2.64 8.72
CA GLY A 13 18.73 -3.44 9.89
C GLY A 13 17.86 -3.03 11.08
N PRO A 14 18.39 -2.26 12.04
CA PRO A 14 17.61 -1.82 13.21
C PRO A 14 16.29 -1.11 12.89
N GLY A 15 16.24 -0.28 11.84
CA GLY A 15 15.02 0.41 11.41
C GLY A 15 13.92 -0.58 11.00
N PHE A 16 14.28 -1.52 10.14
CA PHE A 16 13.41 -2.61 9.70
C PHE A 16 12.92 -3.48 10.87
N ASP A 17 13.78 -3.82 11.83
CA ASP A 17 13.39 -4.60 13.01
C ASP A 17 12.33 -3.85 13.85
N ILE A 18 12.51 -2.54 14.03
CA ILE A 18 11.52 -1.70 14.73
C ILE A 18 10.19 -1.69 13.96
N ALA A 19 10.23 -1.48 12.65
CA ALA A 19 9.03 -1.46 11.81
C ALA A 19 8.27 -2.79 11.89
N LEU A 20 8.98 -3.93 11.85
CA LEU A 20 8.39 -5.25 11.96
C LEU A 20 7.73 -5.47 13.34
N VAL A 21 8.37 -5.05 14.42
CA VAL A 21 7.80 -5.14 15.77
C VAL A 21 6.54 -4.28 15.89
N VAL A 22 6.56 -3.05 15.38
CA VAL A 22 5.37 -2.16 15.37
C VAL A 22 4.23 -2.78 14.57
N LEU A 23 4.52 -3.33 13.38
CA LEU A 23 3.52 -4.00 12.54
C LEU A 23 2.87 -5.19 13.27
N LEU A 24 3.68 -6.10 13.84
CA LEU A 24 3.19 -7.31 14.49
C LEU A 24 2.37 -7.00 15.75
N ILE A 25 2.87 -6.10 16.60
CA ILE A 25 2.16 -5.66 17.81
C ILE A 25 0.88 -4.92 17.42
N GLY A 26 0.93 -4.03 16.43
CA GLY A 26 -0.21 -3.28 15.94
C GLY A 26 -1.33 -4.19 15.42
N ILE A 27 -0.99 -5.19 14.60
CA ILE A 27 -1.93 -6.21 14.13
C ILE A 27 -2.54 -6.97 15.31
N LEU A 28 -1.73 -7.42 16.27
CA LEU A 28 -2.21 -8.19 17.42
C LEU A 28 -3.19 -7.36 18.26
N ILE A 29 -2.83 -6.12 18.60
CA ILE A 29 -3.70 -5.20 19.35
C ILE A 29 -5.02 -5.01 18.60
N ARG A 30 -4.95 -4.72 17.29
CA ARG A 30 -6.16 -4.47 16.50
C ARG A 30 -7.09 -5.68 16.42
N LEU A 31 -6.52 -6.88 16.29
CA LEU A 31 -7.29 -8.12 16.32
C LEU A 31 -7.94 -8.33 17.69
N LEU A 32 -7.20 -8.10 18.78
CA LEU A 32 -7.73 -8.21 20.14
C LEU A 32 -8.87 -7.21 20.39
N GLU A 33 -8.73 -5.95 19.98
CA GLU A 33 -9.79 -4.94 20.08
C GLU A 33 -11.08 -5.40 19.39
N VAL A 34 -10.98 -5.92 18.16
CA VAL A 34 -12.14 -6.41 17.40
C VAL A 34 -12.79 -7.60 18.09
N LEU A 35 -12.00 -8.50 18.67
CA LEU A 35 -12.52 -9.66 19.40
C LEU A 35 -13.17 -9.26 20.74
N ILE A 36 -12.59 -8.28 21.45
CA ILE A 36 -13.10 -7.77 22.73
C ILE A 36 -14.38 -6.97 22.55
N LEU A 37 -14.49 -6.16 21.49
CA LEU A 37 -15.71 -5.42 21.15
C LEU A 37 -16.93 -6.34 21.00
N GLY A 38 -16.70 -7.60 20.61
CA GLY A 38 -17.73 -8.61 20.46
C GLY A 38 -18.73 -8.28 19.35
N ARG A 39 -19.73 -9.14 19.20
CA ARG A 39 -20.84 -8.95 18.25
C ARG A 39 -22.07 -8.54 19.03
N LYS A 40 -22.84 -7.59 18.50
CA LYS A 40 -24.17 -7.28 19.05
C LYS A 40 -25.08 -8.51 18.89
N PRO A 41 -26.05 -8.71 19.80
CA PRO A 41 -27.01 -9.79 19.66
C PRO A 41 -27.68 -9.73 18.29
N ASP A 42 -27.67 -10.85 17.56
CA ASP A 42 -28.39 -10.99 16.30
C ASP A 42 -29.82 -11.44 16.60
N TYR A 43 -30.80 -10.61 16.27
CA TYR A 43 -32.22 -10.89 16.46
C TYR A 43 -32.88 -11.51 15.22
N SER A 44 -32.10 -11.77 14.16
CA SER A 44 -32.61 -12.39 12.94
C SER A 44 -32.79 -13.90 13.13
N GLU A 45 -33.74 -14.49 12.40
CA GLU A 45 -33.93 -15.94 12.39
C GLU A 45 -32.65 -16.65 11.91
N PRO A 46 -32.23 -17.76 12.55
CA PRO A 46 -31.04 -18.50 12.13
C PRO A 46 -31.13 -18.97 10.67
N ARG A 47 -30.29 -18.42 9.80
CA ARG A 47 -30.20 -18.76 8.37
C ARG A 47 -28.92 -19.54 8.07
N GLY A 48 -28.85 -20.78 8.56
CA GLY A 48 -27.77 -21.72 8.25
C GLY A 48 -26.40 -21.34 8.83
N ALA A 49 -25.34 -21.95 8.28
CA ALA A 49 -23.98 -21.78 8.79
C ALA A 49 -23.39 -20.39 8.46
N GLU A 50 -22.97 -19.66 9.50
CA GLU A 50 -22.47 -18.28 9.39
C GLU A 50 -21.14 -18.15 8.63
N LEU A 51 -20.23 -19.12 8.77
CA LEU A 51 -18.87 -19.05 8.23
C LEU A 51 -18.84 -18.92 6.71
N GLY A 52 -19.63 -19.74 6.00
CA GLY A 52 -19.65 -19.74 4.53
C GLY A 52 -20.22 -18.45 3.97
N SER A 53 -21.31 -17.94 4.56
CA SER A 53 -21.88 -16.65 4.18
C SER A 53 -20.93 -15.50 4.50
N GLY A 54 -20.26 -15.54 5.66
CA GLY A 54 -19.28 -14.54 6.06
C GLY A 54 -18.10 -14.45 5.10
N LEU A 55 -17.49 -15.60 4.75
CA LEU A 55 -16.38 -15.64 3.79
C LEU A 55 -16.80 -15.11 2.42
N ARG A 56 -18.00 -15.49 1.96
CA ARG A 56 -18.57 -14.95 0.72
C ARG A 56 -18.73 -13.43 0.79
N THR A 57 -19.19 -12.88 1.91
CA THR A 57 -19.29 -11.43 2.10
C THR A 57 -17.92 -10.76 2.03
N VAL A 58 -16.89 -11.30 2.68
CA VAL A 58 -15.52 -10.75 2.59
C VAL A 58 -15.05 -10.65 1.14
N ILE A 59 -15.18 -11.74 0.37
CA ILE A 59 -14.71 -11.77 -1.03
C ILE A 59 -15.54 -10.83 -1.92
N THR A 60 -16.87 -10.86 -1.79
CA THR A 60 -17.75 -10.05 -2.63
C THR A 60 -17.63 -8.55 -2.37
N ARG A 61 -17.20 -8.16 -1.16
CA ARG A 61 -16.97 -6.76 -0.77
C ARG A 61 -15.66 -6.18 -1.31
N THR A 62 -14.76 -6.99 -1.87
CA THR A 62 -13.59 -6.51 -2.62
C THR A 62 -13.98 -5.92 -3.99
N LEU A 63 -15.15 -6.29 -4.51
CA LEU A 63 -15.65 -5.76 -5.78
C LEU A 63 -16.51 -4.50 -5.55
N PRO A 64 -16.44 -3.50 -6.45
CA PRO A 64 -17.22 -2.29 -6.34
C PRO A 64 -18.71 -2.60 -6.37
N GLU A 65 -19.46 -1.94 -5.49
CA GLU A 65 -20.91 -2.08 -5.43
C GLU A 65 -21.58 -1.70 -6.75
N LYS A 66 -22.70 -2.35 -7.05
CA LYS A 66 -23.52 -2.03 -8.23
C LYS A 66 -23.91 -0.55 -8.19
N GLY A 67 -23.52 0.19 -9.23
CA GLY A 67 -23.79 1.62 -9.36
C GLY A 67 -22.69 2.55 -8.85
N SER A 68 -21.68 2.04 -8.12
CA SER A 68 -20.51 2.84 -7.70
C SER A 68 -19.77 3.43 -8.91
N PHE A 69 -19.57 2.62 -9.96
CA PHE A 69 -18.97 3.07 -11.22
C PHE A 69 -19.77 4.18 -11.92
N ARG A 70 -21.11 4.16 -11.83
CA ARG A 70 -21.95 5.22 -12.40
C ARG A 70 -21.85 6.53 -11.63
N ARG A 71 -21.67 6.45 -10.30
CA ARG A 71 -21.61 7.63 -9.41
C ARG A 71 -20.21 8.26 -9.35
N SER A 72 -19.16 7.44 -9.40
CA SER A 72 -17.78 7.92 -9.27
C SER A 72 -16.81 7.11 -10.14
N PRO A 73 -16.94 7.17 -11.48
CA PRO A 73 -16.12 6.39 -12.40
C PRO A 73 -14.63 6.68 -12.21
N PHE A 74 -14.26 7.95 -12.01
CA PHE A 74 -12.89 8.36 -11.76
C PHE A 74 -12.29 7.71 -10.51
N THR A 75 -13.07 7.60 -9.42
CA THR A 75 -12.57 7.01 -8.16
C THR A 75 -12.41 5.51 -8.29
N VAL A 76 -13.33 4.82 -8.99
CA VAL A 76 -13.25 3.38 -9.22
C VAL A 76 -12.07 3.06 -10.14
N VAL A 77 -11.97 3.71 -11.30
CA VAL A 77 -10.90 3.47 -12.27
C VAL A 77 -9.54 3.84 -11.69
N GLY A 78 -9.40 5.04 -11.11
CA GLY A 78 -8.17 5.48 -10.47
C GLY A 78 -7.74 4.55 -9.33
N GLY A 79 -8.70 4.09 -8.52
CA GLY A 79 -8.45 3.09 -7.48
C GLY A 79 -7.87 1.80 -8.05
N TYR A 80 -8.44 1.25 -9.12
CA TYR A 80 -7.91 0.04 -9.76
C TYR A 80 -6.53 0.25 -10.39
N ILE A 81 -6.32 1.37 -11.09
CA ILE A 81 -5.02 1.69 -11.68
C ILE A 81 -3.95 1.75 -10.59
N TRP A 82 -4.23 2.42 -9.46
CA TRP A 82 -3.33 2.47 -8.32
C TRP A 82 -3.00 1.06 -7.79
N HIS A 83 -4.01 0.25 -7.43
CA HIS A 83 -3.76 -1.05 -6.80
C HIS A 83 -3.07 -2.04 -7.74
N ILE A 84 -3.52 -2.12 -9.00
CA ILE A 84 -2.90 -3.01 -9.99
C ILE A 84 -1.45 -2.55 -10.25
N GLY A 85 -1.24 -1.24 -10.39
CA GLY A 85 0.08 -0.68 -10.60
C GLY A 85 1.03 -0.95 -9.44
N PHE A 86 0.58 -0.75 -8.21
CA PHE A 86 1.32 -1.11 -7.00
C PHE A 86 1.69 -2.60 -6.97
N PHE A 87 0.75 -3.50 -7.25
CA PHE A 87 1.04 -4.94 -7.27
C PHE A 87 2.02 -5.34 -8.36
N ILE A 88 1.93 -4.74 -9.54
CA ILE A 88 2.92 -4.95 -10.61
C ILE A 88 4.30 -4.47 -10.14
N SER A 89 4.40 -3.28 -9.56
CA SER A 89 5.66 -2.74 -9.05
C SER A 89 6.25 -3.57 -7.91
N LEU A 90 5.43 -4.06 -6.98
CA LEU A 90 5.88 -4.84 -5.82
C LEU A 90 6.25 -6.28 -6.20
N PHE A 91 5.42 -6.97 -6.97
CA PHE A 91 5.60 -8.40 -7.22
C PHE A 91 6.32 -8.70 -8.53
N LEU A 92 6.24 -7.87 -9.57
CA LEU A 92 6.81 -8.20 -10.88
C LEU A 92 8.12 -7.46 -11.20
N PHE A 93 8.58 -6.59 -10.30
CA PHE A 93 9.85 -5.89 -10.45
C PHE A 93 11.02 -6.71 -9.91
N ILE A 94 12.06 -6.87 -10.72
CA ILE A 94 13.20 -7.74 -10.42
C ILE A 94 13.87 -7.40 -9.08
N PRO A 95 14.17 -6.13 -8.73
CA PRO A 95 14.74 -5.81 -7.43
C PRO A 95 13.90 -6.25 -6.22
N HIS A 96 12.56 -6.21 -6.32
CA HIS A 96 11.69 -6.69 -5.25
C HIS A 96 11.64 -8.21 -5.19
N ILE A 97 11.66 -8.90 -6.34
CA ILE A 97 11.76 -10.36 -6.38
C ILE A 97 13.07 -10.82 -5.73
N GLU A 98 14.19 -10.17 -6.03
CA GLU A 98 15.49 -10.48 -5.40
C GLU A 98 15.48 -10.22 -3.90
N LEU A 99 14.82 -9.16 -3.43
CA LEU A 99 14.62 -8.91 -1.99
C LEU A 99 13.83 -10.05 -1.34
N ILE A 100 12.75 -10.50 -1.97
CA ILE A 100 11.90 -11.60 -1.48
C ILE A 100 12.66 -12.92 -1.50
N HIS A 101 13.45 -13.17 -2.54
CA HIS A 101 14.29 -14.37 -2.66
C HIS A 101 15.37 -14.40 -1.58
N ALA A 102 16.05 -13.27 -1.33
CA ALA A 102 17.06 -13.17 -0.29
C ALA A 102 16.50 -13.37 1.14
N THR A 103 15.22 -13.08 1.36
CA THR A 103 14.57 -13.17 2.68
C THR A 103 13.81 -14.48 2.90
N THR A 104 13.15 -15.02 1.87
CA THR A 104 12.24 -16.18 1.98
C THR A 104 12.67 -17.39 1.16
N GLY A 105 13.62 -17.23 0.23
CA GLY A 105 13.99 -18.25 -0.76
C GLY A 105 12.99 -18.42 -1.90
N LEU A 106 11.88 -17.67 -1.93
CA LEU A 106 10.89 -17.72 -3.02
C LEU A 106 11.27 -16.78 -4.15
N SER A 107 11.11 -17.22 -5.39
CA SER A 107 11.33 -16.41 -6.59
C SER A 107 10.38 -16.81 -7.71
N TRP A 108 10.16 -15.88 -8.63
CA TRP A 108 9.36 -16.08 -9.84
C TRP A 108 9.84 -15.13 -10.95
N PRO A 109 9.44 -15.35 -12.21
CA PRO A 109 9.84 -14.48 -13.30
C PRO A 109 9.26 -13.06 -13.14
N GLY A 110 10.13 -12.05 -13.21
CA GLY A 110 9.73 -10.66 -13.35
C GLY A 110 9.31 -10.32 -14.79
N ILE A 111 8.77 -9.11 -14.98
CA ILE A 111 8.47 -8.57 -16.31
C ILE A 111 9.53 -7.54 -16.74
N ALA A 112 9.46 -7.08 -17.99
CA ALA A 112 10.41 -6.12 -18.52
C ALA A 112 10.41 -4.81 -17.71
N SER A 113 11.60 -4.33 -17.31
CA SER A 113 11.74 -3.19 -16.40
C SER A 113 11.10 -1.91 -16.93
N ASN A 114 11.12 -1.69 -18.25
CA ASN A 114 10.45 -0.55 -18.90
C ASN A 114 8.91 -0.60 -18.76
N LEU A 115 8.32 -1.79 -18.67
CA LEU A 115 6.89 -1.94 -18.44
C LEU A 115 6.54 -1.62 -16.98
N VAL A 116 7.32 -2.16 -16.03
CA VAL A 116 7.14 -1.80 -14.60
C VAL A 116 7.31 -0.31 -14.39
N ASP A 117 8.30 0.29 -15.04
CA ASP A 117 8.60 1.72 -14.97
C ASP A 117 7.43 2.59 -15.48
N ALA A 118 6.91 2.28 -16.67
CA ALA A 118 5.74 2.95 -17.22
C ALA A 118 4.50 2.79 -16.30
N VAL A 119 4.30 1.59 -15.75
CA VAL A 119 3.22 1.33 -14.79
C VAL A 119 3.41 2.16 -13.52
N ALA A 120 4.63 2.23 -12.96
CA ALA A 120 4.92 3.04 -11.78
C ALA A 120 4.67 4.53 -12.03
N ALA A 121 5.07 5.06 -13.19
CA ALA A 121 4.81 6.45 -13.57
C ALA A 121 3.30 6.74 -13.65
N VAL A 122 2.53 5.90 -14.34
CA VAL A 122 1.05 6.02 -14.42
C VAL A 122 0.41 5.95 -13.04
N THR A 123 0.94 5.08 -12.18
CA THR A 123 0.49 4.87 -10.81
C THR A 123 0.70 6.12 -9.95
N ILE A 124 1.89 6.74 -10.02
CA ILE A 124 2.20 8.01 -9.34
C ILE A 124 1.28 9.13 -9.82
N VAL A 125 1.15 9.29 -11.15
CA VAL A 125 0.26 10.31 -11.74
C VAL A 125 -1.19 10.10 -11.29
N THR A 126 -1.65 8.85 -11.22
CA THR A 126 -3.00 8.51 -10.76
C THR A 126 -3.21 8.90 -9.31
N LEU A 127 -2.26 8.60 -8.42
CA LEU A 127 -2.36 9.01 -7.00
C LEU A 127 -2.40 10.53 -6.83
N VAL A 128 -1.61 11.27 -7.61
CA VAL A 128 -1.64 12.75 -7.61
C VAL A 128 -2.98 13.26 -8.13
N ALA A 129 -3.49 12.69 -9.22
CA ALA A 129 -4.80 13.07 -9.78
C ALA A 129 -5.95 12.76 -8.81
N MET A 130 -5.86 11.65 -8.06
CA MET A 130 -6.82 11.29 -7.02
C MET A 130 -6.78 12.27 -5.83
N LEU A 131 -5.59 12.71 -5.40
CA LEU A 131 -5.47 13.77 -4.40
C LEU A 131 -6.10 15.07 -4.90
N PHE A 132 -5.79 15.49 -6.13
CA PHE A 132 -6.38 16.69 -6.72
C PHE A 132 -7.92 16.60 -6.76
N SER A 133 -8.46 15.47 -7.23
CA SER A 133 -9.91 15.22 -7.21
C SER A 133 -10.51 15.32 -5.79
N ARG A 134 -9.79 14.87 -4.77
CA ARG A 134 -10.24 14.97 -3.37
C ARG A 134 -10.24 16.42 -2.87
N LEU A 135 -9.20 17.20 -3.20
CA LEU A 135 -9.07 18.60 -2.80
C LEU A 135 -10.06 19.53 -3.51
N SER A 136 -10.35 19.27 -4.79
CA SER A 136 -11.25 20.10 -5.60
C SER A 136 -12.72 19.79 -5.39
N HIS A 137 -13.08 18.57 -5.00
CA HIS A 137 -14.48 18.18 -4.84
C HIS A 137 -14.97 18.53 -3.41
N PRO A 138 -15.97 19.43 -3.25
CA PRO A 138 -16.32 19.99 -1.93
C PRO A 138 -16.76 18.92 -0.93
N VAL A 139 -17.56 17.94 -1.37
CA VAL A 139 -18.00 16.80 -0.55
C VAL A 139 -16.81 15.94 -0.11
N LYS A 140 -15.89 15.59 -1.02
CA LYS A 140 -14.73 14.75 -0.66
C LYS A 140 -13.82 15.48 0.32
N ARG A 141 -13.55 16.76 0.07
CA ARG A 141 -12.74 17.60 0.96
C ARG A 141 -13.37 17.74 2.35
N TYR A 142 -14.69 17.94 2.42
CA TYR A 142 -15.42 18.05 3.69
C TYR A 142 -15.34 16.75 4.51
N LEU A 143 -15.38 15.60 3.84
CA LEU A 143 -15.28 14.29 4.49
C LEU A 143 -13.84 13.86 4.79
N SER A 144 -12.82 14.63 4.36
CA SER A 144 -11.42 14.23 4.54
C SER A 144 -10.82 14.83 5.80
N GLY A 145 -10.29 13.97 6.68
CA GLY A 145 -9.53 14.36 7.86
C GLY A 145 -8.02 14.46 7.59
N PRO A 146 -7.20 14.93 8.57
CA PRO A 146 -5.74 14.94 8.45
C PRO A 146 -5.15 13.55 8.19
N GLU A 147 -5.77 12.50 8.76
CA GLU A 147 -5.38 11.10 8.58
C GLU A 147 -5.50 10.61 7.13
N ASP A 148 -6.48 11.09 6.35
CA ASP A 148 -6.63 10.72 4.94
C ASP A 148 -5.44 11.22 4.11
N TYR A 149 -4.99 12.45 4.39
CA TYR A 149 -3.86 13.06 3.67
C TYR A 149 -2.53 12.46 4.11
N LEU A 150 -2.37 12.15 5.40
CA LEU A 150 -1.21 11.44 5.91
C LEU A 150 -1.12 10.03 5.30
N THR A 151 -2.23 9.29 5.27
CA THR A 151 -2.29 7.95 4.67
C THR A 151 -1.95 8.01 3.18
N TRP A 152 -2.51 8.98 2.44
CA TRP A 152 -2.14 9.20 1.04
C TRP A 152 -0.63 9.50 0.89
N LEU A 153 -0.07 10.33 1.76
CA LEU A 153 1.34 10.71 1.71
C LEU A 153 2.23 9.48 1.92
N VAL A 154 2.02 8.70 2.97
CA VAL A 154 2.84 7.49 3.22
C VAL A 154 2.62 6.43 2.14
N THR A 155 1.45 6.40 1.49
CA THR A 155 1.17 5.49 0.38
C THR A 155 1.93 5.87 -0.90
N ILE A 156 2.02 7.16 -1.24
CA ILE A 156 2.69 7.61 -2.47
C ILE A 156 4.22 7.63 -2.34
N LEU A 157 4.75 7.80 -1.12
CA LEU A 157 6.19 7.93 -0.88
C LEU A 157 7.02 6.74 -1.39
N PRO A 158 6.68 5.46 -1.14
CA PRO A 158 7.40 4.32 -1.70
C PRO A 158 7.46 4.32 -3.22
N MET A 159 6.39 4.76 -3.88
CA MET A 159 6.34 4.82 -5.34
C MET A 159 7.28 5.88 -5.89
N ILE A 160 7.25 7.09 -5.31
CA ILE A 160 8.13 8.19 -5.73
C ILE A 160 9.58 7.83 -5.46
N THR A 161 9.91 7.42 -4.24
CA THR A 161 11.29 7.09 -3.85
C THR A 161 11.84 5.90 -4.63
N GLY A 162 11.02 4.88 -4.91
CA GLY A 162 11.39 3.74 -5.74
C GLY A 162 11.67 4.14 -7.20
N TYR A 163 10.82 5.02 -7.76
CA TYR A 163 11.01 5.58 -9.09
C TYR A 163 12.30 6.41 -9.19
N LEU A 164 12.58 7.26 -8.19
CA LEU A 164 13.82 8.03 -8.10
C LEU A 164 15.05 7.13 -7.96
N ALA A 165 14.96 6.07 -7.17
CA ALA A 165 16.03 5.10 -6.97
C ALA A 165 16.35 4.35 -8.27
N TYR A 166 15.33 3.88 -8.99
CA TYR A 166 15.49 3.20 -10.27
C TYR A 166 16.19 4.08 -11.31
N HIS A 167 15.79 5.35 -11.41
CA HIS A 167 16.35 6.32 -12.35
C HIS A 167 17.66 6.98 -11.88
N ARG A 168 18.20 6.63 -10.71
CA ARG A 168 19.43 7.23 -10.15
C ARG A 168 19.35 8.76 -10.07
N MET A 169 18.18 9.32 -9.78
CA MET A 169 17.96 10.78 -9.76
C MET A 169 18.52 11.47 -8.51
N VAL A 170 18.96 10.70 -7.52
CA VAL A 170 19.49 11.21 -6.26
C VAL A 170 20.85 10.57 -6.00
N ASP A 171 21.84 11.43 -5.76
CA ASP A 171 23.20 11.05 -5.42
C ASP A 171 23.49 11.45 -3.95
N PRO A 172 24.09 10.57 -3.13
CA PRO A 172 24.54 9.22 -3.48
C PRO A 172 23.43 8.18 -3.43
N TYR A 173 23.50 7.18 -4.30
CA TYR A 173 22.47 6.13 -4.42
C TYR A 173 22.03 5.46 -3.10
N PRO A 174 22.92 5.16 -2.13
CA PRO A 174 22.49 4.61 -0.84
C PRO A 174 21.47 5.49 -0.10
N LEU A 175 21.50 6.81 -0.30
CA LEU A 175 20.53 7.73 0.28
C LEU A 175 19.12 7.43 -0.24
N VAL A 176 18.92 7.40 -1.56
CA VAL A 176 17.58 7.21 -2.13
C VAL A 176 17.07 5.79 -1.95
N LEU A 177 17.96 4.80 -1.97
CA LEU A 177 17.59 3.44 -1.61
C LEU A 177 17.14 3.35 -0.14
N GLY A 178 17.88 3.99 0.77
CA GLY A 178 17.50 4.07 2.18
C GLY A 178 16.17 4.80 2.39
N LEU A 179 15.95 5.91 1.68
CA LEU A 179 14.67 6.64 1.70
C LEU A 179 13.51 5.79 1.18
N HIS A 180 13.75 4.98 0.14
CA HIS A 180 12.75 4.06 -0.38
C HIS A 180 12.35 3.01 0.65
N ILE A 181 13.33 2.32 1.25
CA ILE A 181 13.06 1.30 2.29
C ILE A 181 12.38 1.95 3.50
N LEU A 182 12.89 3.08 3.99
CA LEU A 182 12.30 3.81 5.12
C LEU A 182 10.85 4.24 4.83
N SER A 183 10.54 4.66 3.60
CA SER A 183 9.17 5.02 3.25
C SER A 183 8.21 3.83 3.29
N VAL A 184 8.70 2.61 3.01
CA VAL A 184 7.93 1.37 3.17
C VAL A 184 7.80 0.99 4.65
N GLU A 185 8.83 1.19 5.45
CA GLU A 185 8.80 0.94 6.90
C GLU A 185 7.82 1.86 7.66
N ILE A 186 7.57 3.06 7.13
CA ILE A 186 6.60 4.02 7.69
C ILE A 186 5.14 3.70 7.27
N LEU A 187 4.94 3.02 6.15
CA LEU A 187 3.63 2.68 5.59
C LEU A 187 2.95 1.54 6.36
#